data_AF-A0A645CWI3-F1
#
_entry.id   AF-A0A645CWI3-F1
#
_cell.length_a   1.000
_cell.length_b   1.000
_cell.length_c   1.000
_cell.angle_alpha   90.00
_cell.angle_beta   90.00
_cell.angle_gamma   90.00
#
_symmetry.space_group_name_H-M   'P 1'
#
loop_
_entity.id
_entity.type
_entity.pdbx_description
1 polymer ?
#
loop_
_entity_poly.entity_id
_entity_poly.type
_entity_poly.pdbx_seq_one_letter_code
_entity_poly.pdbx_strand_id
1 'polypeptide(L)'
;MAEALPEVEPLALPWASDWPFGSCAHPEKILTTELFARGAFYFQDPAPSAVVMMLAQAAWPETVRAIDLCAAPGGKLLLASEFLAARGIAVEEFVAVDRSAVRQRLTEENLARCRVSAAVIAADAAEYRPADDRGFDLVLADVPCSNTGVFRRRPDALWRWDETMQAALTGVQRAILNNAARLCNPGGVLLYSTCSLEPEENQERTAAFLAAHSEFRLLNQHLWLPDASHDGTFGALFCRQGRGQLS
;
A
#
# COMPACT_ATOMS: atom_id res chain seq x y z
N MET A 1 12.12 -28.42 -15.93
CA MET A 1 10.90 -28.93 -15.27
C MET A 1 10.34 -27.77 -14.46
N ALA A 2 9.06 -27.42 -14.60
CA ALA A 2 8.46 -26.43 -13.70
C ALA A 2 8.53 -27.00 -12.28
N GLU A 3 9.24 -26.33 -11.38
CA GLU A 3 9.28 -26.70 -9.97
C GLU A 3 7.84 -26.59 -9.45
N ALA A 4 7.31 -27.67 -8.88
CA ALA A 4 5.97 -27.65 -8.31
C ALA A 4 6.05 -26.93 -6.96
N LEU A 5 5.14 -25.98 -6.73
CA LEU A 5 4.98 -25.36 -5.41
C LEU A 5 4.65 -26.44 -4.37
N PRO A 6 5.41 -26.56 -3.28
CA PRO A 6 5.08 -27.51 -2.22
C PRO A 6 3.80 -27.05 -1.50
N GLU A 7 2.76 -27.90 -1.51
CA GLU A 7 1.61 -27.84 -0.59
C GLU A 7 0.99 -26.43 -0.44
N VAL A 8 0.72 -25.76 -1.57
CA VAL A 8 -0.02 -24.48 -1.60
C VAL A 8 -1.48 -24.75 -1.93
N GLU A 9 -2.38 -24.45 -1.00
CA GLU A 9 -3.83 -24.52 -1.22
C GLU A 9 -4.31 -23.19 -1.82
N PRO A 10 -4.97 -23.18 -2.99
CA PRO A 10 -5.50 -21.96 -3.58
C PRO A 10 -6.50 -21.27 -2.67
N LEU A 11 -6.39 -19.94 -2.56
CA LEU A 11 -7.33 -19.12 -1.82
C LEU A 11 -8.21 -18.35 -2.81
N ALA A 12 -9.51 -18.66 -2.81
CA ALA A 12 -10.47 -17.95 -3.64
C ALA A 12 -10.83 -16.61 -3.00
N LEU A 13 -10.39 -15.51 -3.62
CA LEU A 13 -10.63 -14.15 -3.15
C LEU A 13 -11.42 -13.35 -4.19
N PRO A 14 -12.60 -12.78 -3.84
CA PRO A 14 -13.45 -12.09 -4.80
C PRO A 14 -12.79 -10.92 -5.54
N TRP A 15 -11.79 -10.27 -4.94
CA TRP A 15 -11.11 -9.10 -5.51
C TRP A 15 -9.80 -9.44 -6.26
N ALA A 16 -9.27 -10.64 -6.11
CA ALA A 16 -7.92 -11.00 -6.61
C ALA A 16 -7.97 -12.06 -7.72
N SER A 17 -8.94 -11.98 -8.64
CA SER A 17 -9.04 -12.95 -9.75
C SER A 17 -7.78 -13.01 -10.61
N ASP A 18 -7.09 -11.87 -10.74
CA ASP A 18 -5.88 -11.72 -11.57
C ASP A 18 -4.58 -11.96 -10.78
N TRP A 19 -4.68 -12.12 -9.44
CA TRP A 19 -3.55 -12.41 -8.56
C TRP A 19 -3.81 -13.66 -7.73
N PRO A 20 -3.22 -14.81 -8.11
CA PRO A 20 -3.45 -16.04 -7.39
C PRO A 20 -2.85 -15.97 -5.99
N PHE A 21 -3.71 -16.05 -4.97
CA PHE A 21 -3.31 -16.26 -3.59
C PHE A 21 -3.39 -17.74 -3.22
N GLY A 22 -2.52 -18.15 -2.30
CA GLY A 22 -2.59 -19.47 -1.70
C GLY A 22 -2.08 -19.47 -0.28
N SER A 23 -2.57 -20.41 0.51
CA SER A 23 -2.08 -20.69 1.86
C SER A 23 -1.08 -21.84 1.80
N CYS A 24 -0.08 -21.80 2.69
CA CYS A 24 0.86 -22.89 2.86
C CYS A 24 1.05 -23.15 4.36
N ALA A 25 0.98 -24.42 4.76
CA ALA A 25 1.22 -24.82 6.15
C ALA A 25 2.72 -24.79 6.53
N HIS A 26 3.61 -24.88 5.52
CA HIS A 26 5.05 -25.03 5.67
C HIS A 26 5.82 -23.96 4.88
N PRO A 27 5.68 -22.66 5.24
CA PRO A 27 6.30 -21.56 4.51
C PRO A 27 7.83 -21.69 4.41
N GLU A 28 8.48 -22.33 5.40
CA GLU A 28 9.92 -22.62 5.40
C GLU A 28 10.37 -23.45 4.19
N LYS A 29 9.52 -24.37 3.70
CA LYS A 29 9.83 -25.16 2.50
C LYS A 29 9.85 -24.27 1.26
N ILE A 30 8.85 -23.40 1.10
CA ILE A 30 8.75 -22.46 -0.02
C ILE A 30 9.93 -21.48 -0.02
N LEU A 31 10.33 -20.96 1.13
CA LEU A 31 11.45 -20.01 1.26
C LEU A 31 12.78 -20.58 0.73
N THR A 32 12.93 -21.90 0.62
CA THR A 32 14.15 -22.56 0.11
C THR A 32 14.10 -22.92 -1.38
N THR A 33 12.99 -22.65 -2.07
CA THR A 33 12.80 -23.01 -3.49
C THR A 33 13.51 -22.04 -4.44
N GLU A 34 13.83 -22.50 -5.67
CA GLU A 34 14.34 -21.58 -6.70
C GLU A 34 13.27 -20.57 -7.12
N LEU A 35 12.01 -20.97 -7.09
CA LEU A 35 10.86 -20.09 -7.33
C LEU A 35 10.85 -18.87 -6.40
N PHE A 36 11.01 -19.06 -5.09
CA PHE A 36 11.09 -17.95 -4.15
C PHE A 36 12.33 -17.09 -4.42
N ALA A 37 13.49 -17.73 -4.62
CA ALA A 37 14.76 -17.04 -4.88
C ALA A 37 14.73 -16.16 -6.15
N ARG A 38 13.90 -16.51 -7.15
CA ARG A 38 13.71 -15.73 -8.38
C ARG A 38 12.52 -14.77 -8.33
N GLY A 39 11.90 -14.60 -7.16
CA GLY A 39 10.85 -13.62 -6.95
C GLY A 39 9.47 -14.01 -7.49
N ALA A 40 9.22 -15.31 -7.74
CA ALA A 40 7.93 -15.76 -8.28
C ALA A 40 6.76 -15.60 -7.30
N PHE A 41 7.04 -15.43 -5.99
CA PHE A 41 6.05 -15.25 -4.93
C PHE A 41 6.50 -14.22 -3.90
N TYR A 42 5.52 -13.60 -3.26
CA TYR A 42 5.71 -12.72 -2.11
C TYR A 42 4.81 -13.17 -0.96
N PHE A 43 5.36 -13.26 0.25
CA PHE A 43 4.61 -13.65 1.44
C PHE A 43 3.89 -12.45 2.03
N GLN A 44 2.57 -12.48 1.98
CA GLN A 44 1.74 -11.38 2.42
C GLN A 44 0.32 -11.85 2.74
N ASP A 45 -0.31 -11.20 3.72
CA ASP A 45 -1.75 -11.32 3.92
C ASP A 45 -2.52 -10.84 2.67
N PRO A 46 -3.63 -11.47 2.25
CA PRO A 46 -4.28 -11.05 1.02
C PRO A 46 -4.99 -9.70 1.09
N ALA A 47 -5.36 -9.21 2.27
CA ALA A 47 -6.21 -8.01 2.40
C ALA A 47 -5.65 -6.76 1.69
N PRO A 48 -4.34 -6.42 1.76
CA PRO A 48 -3.80 -5.26 1.06
C PRO A 48 -3.91 -5.32 -0.46
N SER A 49 -4.08 -6.50 -1.08
CA SER A 49 -4.31 -6.57 -2.53
C SER A 49 -5.69 -6.03 -2.91
N ALA A 50 -6.68 -6.15 -2.02
CA ALA A 50 -8.00 -5.54 -2.21
C ALA A 50 -7.90 -4.01 -2.29
N VAL A 51 -7.03 -3.43 -1.46
CA VAL A 51 -6.76 -1.99 -1.44
C VAL A 51 -6.06 -1.56 -2.72
N VAL A 52 -5.04 -2.30 -3.17
CA VAL A 52 -4.35 -2.00 -4.45
C VAL A 52 -5.28 -2.17 -5.64
N MET A 53 -6.21 -3.13 -5.64
CA MET A 53 -7.21 -3.27 -6.72
C MET A 53 -8.13 -2.06 -6.87
N MET A 54 -8.25 -1.21 -5.85
CA MET A 54 -9.00 0.03 -5.99
C MET A 54 -8.44 0.92 -7.10
N LEU A 55 -7.13 0.84 -7.40
CA LEU A 55 -6.47 1.55 -8.49
C LEU A 55 -7.11 1.30 -9.87
N ALA A 56 -7.88 0.22 -10.04
CA ALA A 56 -8.65 -0.07 -11.25
C ALA A 56 -9.74 0.98 -11.54
N GLN A 57 -10.14 1.77 -10.54
CA GLN A 57 -11.15 2.83 -10.67
C GLN A 57 -10.56 4.18 -11.13
N ALA A 58 -9.24 4.26 -11.22
CA ALA A 58 -8.53 5.44 -11.67
C ALA A 58 -8.34 5.44 -13.19
N ALA A 59 -8.28 6.65 -13.77
CA ALA A 59 -7.74 6.84 -15.11
C ALA A 59 -6.22 7.01 -15.02
N TRP A 60 -5.49 6.40 -15.96
CA TRP A 60 -4.04 6.36 -15.95
C TRP A 60 -3.46 6.95 -17.23
N PRO A 61 -2.39 7.77 -17.16
CA PRO A 61 -1.59 8.07 -18.34
C PRO A 61 -0.81 6.84 -18.80
N GLU A 62 -0.25 6.89 -20.00
CA GLU A 62 0.59 5.82 -20.55
C GLU A 62 1.87 5.58 -19.73
N THR A 63 2.37 6.63 -19.08
CA THR A 63 3.57 6.60 -18.25
C THR A 63 3.32 7.36 -16.94
N VAL A 64 3.73 6.79 -15.82
CA VAL A 64 3.53 7.34 -14.47
C VAL A 64 4.83 7.51 -13.71
N ARG A 65 4.85 8.49 -12.80
CA ARG A 65 5.73 8.49 -11.62
C ARG A 65 4.94 8.03 -10.41
N ALA A 66 5.49 7.08 -9.65
CA ALA A 66 4.86 6.51 -8.47
C ALA A 66 5.72 6.69 -7.21
N ILE A 67 5.08 6.81 -6.05
CA ILE A 67 5.75 6.82 -4.75
C ILE A 67 4.96 6.01 -3.73
N ASP A 68 5.66 5.24 -2.91
CA ASP A 68 5.15 4.65 -1.69
C ASP A 68 5.79 5.34 -0.48
N LEU A 69 4.98 6.07 0.30
CA LEU A 69 5.46 6.90 1.40
C LEU A 69 5.79 6.12 2.68
N CYS A 70 5.34 4.88 2.81
CA CYS A 70 5.56 4.03 3.99
C CYS A 70 5.86 2.60 3.54
N ALA A 71 6.86 2.50 2.65
CA ALA A 71 7.00 1.36 1.75
C ALA A 71 7.40 0.07 2.47
N ALA A 72 8.16 0.11 3.56
CA ALA A 72 8.80 -1.09 4.06
C ALA A 72 7.77 -2.09 4.65
N PRO A 73 7.83 -3.38 4.31
CA PRO A 73 8.92 -4.09 3.62
C PRO A 73 8.78 -4.24 2.08
N GLY A 74 7.86 -3.51 1.44
CA GLY A 74 7.74 -3.40 -0.02
C GLY A 74 6.51 -4.07 -0.63
N GLY A 75 5.68 -4.75 0.16
CA GLY A 75 4.57 -5.57 -0.36
C GLY A 75 3.54 -4.81 -1.20
N LYS A 76 3.09 -3.64 -0.73
CA LYS A 76 2.14 -2.81 -1.49
C LYS A 76 2.76 -2.19 -2.74
N LEU A 77 4.03 -1.78 -2.66
CA LEU A 77 4.79 -1.33 -3.82
C LEU A 77 4.87 -2.42 -4.90
N LEU A 78 5.20 -3.66 -4.51
CA LEU A 78 5.24 -4.81 -5.43
C LEU A 78 3.88 -5.05 -6.09
N LEU A 79 2.81 -5.08 -5.30
CA LEU A 79 1.44 -5.22 -5.82
C LEU A 79 1.06 -4.09 -6.78
N ALA A 80 1.41 -2.83 -6.47
CA ALA A 80 1.15 -1.69 -7.33
C ALA A 80 1.99 -1.75 -8.62
N SER A 81 3.25 -2.18 -8.54
CA SER A 81 4.10 -2.39 -9.71
C SER A 81 3.50 -3.46 -10.64
N GLU A 82 3.01 -4.56 -10.07
CA GLU A 82 2.36 -5.63 -10.83
C GLU A 82 1.05 -5.16 -11.46
N PHE A 83 0.24 -4.40 -10.73
CA PHE A 83 -0.99 -3.77 -11.22
C PHE A 83 -0.74 -2.89 -12.45
N LEU A 84 0.27 -2.02 -12.38
CA LEU A 84 0.61 -1.08 -13.46
C LEU A 84 1.11 -1.85 -14.68
N ALA A 85 2.01 -2.82 -14.47
CA ALA A 85 2.54 -3.66 -15.54
C ALA A 85 1.44 -4.48 -16.25
N ALA A 86 0.51 -5.08 -15.50
CA ALA A 86 -0.61 -5.85 -16.05
C ALA A 86 -1.56 -5.00 -16.92
N ARG A 87 -1.59 -3.68 -16.71
CA ARG A 87 -2.36 -2.73 -17.52
C ARG A 87 -1.56 -2.05 -18.63
N GLY A 88 -0.28 -2.42 -18.81
CA GLY A 88 0.59 -1.80 -19.80
C GLY A 88 0.96 -0.35 -19.49
N ILE A 89 0.86 0.07 -18.22
CA ILE A 89 1.24 1.41 -17.78
C ILE A 89 2.73 1.41 -17.47
N ALA A 90 3.51 2.24 -18.18
CA ALA A 90 4.94 2.34 -17.95
C ALA A 90 5.24 3.13 -16.67
N VAL A 91 6.24 2.69 -15.89
CA VAL A 91 6.71 3.41 -14.70
C VAL A 91 8.03 4.09 -15.04
N GLU A 92 8.03 5.42 -15.15
CA GLU A 92 9.26 6.21 -15.35
C GLU A 92 10.12 6.17 -14.09
N GLU A 93 9.49 6.31 -12.93
CA GLU A 93 10.13 6.35 -11.63
C GLU A 93 9.19 5.77 -10.57
N PHE A 94 9.74 4.90 -9.71
CA PHE A 94 9.07 4.48 -8.48
C PHE A 94 9.98 4.83 -7.29
N VAL A 95 9.48 5.57 -6.32
CA VAL A 95 10.20 5.90 -5.08
C VAL A 95 9.59 5.15 -3.90
N ALA A 96 10.43 4.52 -3.09
CA ALA A 96 10.04 3.82 -1.86
C ALA A 96 10.60 4.58 -0.65
N VAL A 97 9.75 5.22 0.14
CA VAL A 97 10.11 5.97 1.35
C VAL A 97 9.65 5.22 2.59
N ASP A 98 10.52 5.12 3.60
CA ASP A 98 10.15 4.67 4.95
C ASP A 98 11.13 5.29 5.94
N ARG A 99 10.67 5.60 7.15
CA ARG A 99 11.51 6.23 8.19
C ARG A 99 12.64 5.31 8.67
N SER A 100 12.45 4.00 8.58
CA SER A 100 13.41 3.03 9.09
C SER A 100 14.35 2.55 7.99
N ALA A 101 15.59 3.04 8.01
CA ALA A 101 16.66 2.53 7.16
C ALA A 101 16.90 1.02 7.34
N VAL A 102 16.63 0.48 8.54
CA VAL A 102 16.75 -0.96 8.82
C VAL A 102 15.66 -1.75 8.08
N ARG A 103 14.40 -1.30 8.14
CA ARG A 103 13.31 -1.97 7.41
C ARG A 103 13.47 -1.82 5.90
N GLN A 104 14.05 -0.72 5.42
CA GLN A 104 14.30 -0.50 4.00
C GLN A 104 15.29 -1.50 3.38
N ARG A 105 16.20 -2.09 4.16
CA ARG A 105 17.05 -3.18 3.65
C ARG A 105 16.23 -4.35 3.13
N LEU A 106 15.16 -4.71 3.85
CA LEU A 106 14.24 -5.75 3.43
C LEU A 106 13.43 -5.33 2.19
N THR A 107 13.08 -4.04 2.08
CA THR A 107 12.50 -3.49 0.84
C THR A 107 13.44 -3.69 -0.35
N GLU A 108 14.71 -3.27 -0.23
CA GLU A 108 15.72 -3.44 -1.29
C GLU A 108 15.88 -4.92 -1.70
N GLU A 109 15.99 -5.82 -0.73
CA GLU A 109 16.08 -7.27 -0.95
C GLU A 109 14.86 -7.81 -1.70
N ASN A 110 13.64 -7.42 -1.30
CA ASN A 110 12.41 -7.85 -1.92
C ASN A 110 12.24 -7.30 -3.35
N LEU A 111 12.54 -6.02 -3.55
CA LEU A 111 12.48 -5.38 -4.86
C LEU A 111 13.49 -6.02 -5.83
N ALA A 112 14.72 -6.24 -5.39
CA ALA A 112 15.74 -6.90 -6.19
C ALA A 112 15.35 -8.33 -6.56
N ARG A 113 14.84 -9.10 -5.60
CA ARG A 113 14.36 -10.48 -5.80
C ARG A 113 13.20 -10.55 -6.79
N CYS A 114 12.24 -9.64 -6.66
CA CYS A 114 11.06 -9.54 -7.54
C CYS A 114 11.30 -8.74 -8.83
N ARG A 115 12.54 -8.26 -9.06
CA ARG A 115 12.95 -7.50 -10.26
C ARG A 115 12.12 -6.23 -10.49
N VAL A 116 11.73 -5.57 -9.40
CA VAL A 116 11.05 -4.27 -9.44
C VAL A 116 12.08 -3.18 -9.15
N SER A 117 12.17 -2.19 -10.03
CA SER A 117 13.10 -1.06 -9.86
C SER A 117 12.42 0.08 -9.11
N ALA A 118 12.98 0.48 -7.96
CA ALA A 118 12.56 1.66 -7.24
C ALA A 118 13.75 2.33 -6.52
N ALA A 119 13.71 3.65 -6.38
CA ALA A 119 14.64 4.39 -5.53
C ALA A 119 14.23 4.22 -4.06
N VAL A 120 15.05 3.56 -3.25
CA VAL A 120 14.78 3.32 -1.84
C VAL A 120 15.40 4.41 -0.97
N ILE A 121 14.57 5.12 -0.20
CA ILE A 121 14.96 6.30 0.57
C ILE A 121 14.52 6.13 2.03
N ALA A 122 15.45 6.37 2.96
CA ALA A 122 15.17 6.46 4.38
C ALA A 122 14.85 7.91 4.76
N ALA A 123 13.57 8.24 4.96
CA ALA A 123 13.13 9.59 5.31
C ALA A 123 11.78 9.58 6.05
N ASP A 124 11.46 10.67 6.74
CA ASP A 124 10.13 10.84 7.32
C ASP A 124 9.11 11.16 6.21
N ALA A 125 8.10 10.31 6.10
CA ALA A 125 7.03 10.41 5.11
C ALA A 125 6.24 11.73 5.19
N ALA A 126 6.12 12.33 6.38
CA ALA A 126 5.43 13.60 6.57
C ALA A 126 6.22 14.80 6.00
N GLU A 127 7.54 14.66 5.90
CA GLU A 127 8.46 15.74 5.52
C GLU A 127 9.16 15.50 4.19
N TYR A 128 9.08 14.29 3.63
CA TYR A 128 9.77 13.93 2.39
C TYR A 128 9.48 14.91 1.25
N ARG A 129 10.55 15.33 0.55
CA ARG A 129 10.53 16.17 -0.64
C ARG A 129 11.38 15.48 -1.72
N PRO A 130 10.85 15.29 -2.95
CA PRO A 130 11.68 14.87 -4.07
C PRO A 130 12.76 15.92 -4.37
N ALA A 131 13.82 15.49 -5.04
CA ALA A 131 14.92 16.38 -5.44
C ALA A 131 14.51 17.34 -6.58
N ASP A 132 13.46 17.01 -7.33
CA ASP A 132 12.86 17.85 -8.36
C ASP A 132 11.48 18.37 -7.94
N ASP A 133 10.94 19.35 -8.68
CA ASP A 133 9.62 19.94 -8.42
C ASP A 133 8.47 19.09 -8.99
N ARG A 134 8.75 17.90 -9.54
CA ARG A 134 7.74 17.04 -10.16
C ARG A 134 7.00 16.24 -9.09
N GLY A 135 5.68 16.17 -9.18
CA GLY A 135 4.86 15.28 -8.35
C GLY A 135 4.70 13.89 -8.97
N PHE A 136 3.87 13.07 -8.32
CA PHE A 136 3.63 11.67 -8.65
C PHE A 136 2.19 11.47 -9.10
N ASP A 137 1.99 10.61 -10.10
CA ASP A 137 0.66 10.23 -10.61
C ASP A 137 0.02 9.16 -9.74
N LEU A 138 0.84 8.38 -9.02
CA LEU A 138 0.42 7.46 -7.96
C LEU A 138 1.16 7.77 -6.66
N VAL A 139 0.41 8.07 -5.61
CA VAL A 139 0.91 8.19 -4.24
C VAL A 139 0.27 7.10 -3.38
N LEU A 140 1.05 6.15 -2.89
CA LEU A 140 0.63 5.17 -1.88
C LEU A 140 0.97 5.72 -0.49
N ALA A 141 0.01 5.69 0.42
CA ALA A 141 0.14 6.10 1.81
C ALA A 141 -0.39 4.99 2.72
N ASP A 142 0.40 3.92 2.86
CA ASP A 142 0.15 2.85 3.83
C ASP A 142 0.65 3.22 5.21
N VAL A 143 -0.12 4.07 5.88
CA VAL A 143 0.35 4.80 7.04
C VAL A 143 0.50 3.91 8.27
N PRO A 144 1.42 4.24 9.20
CA PRO A 144 1.46 3.63 10.52
C PRO A 144 0.10 3.75 11.23
N CYS A 145 -0.39 2.63 11.76
CA CYS A 145 -1.71 2.55 12.40
C CYS A 145 -1.69 1.68 13.65
N SER A 146 -2.83 1.59 14.33
CA SER A 146 -2.99 0.83 15.58
C SER A 146 -2.87 -0.69 15.40
N ASN A 147 -3.05 -1.18 14.18
CA ASN A 147 -3.03 -2.59 13.81
C ASN A 147 -4.20 -3.40 14.40
N THR A 148 -5.32 -2.76 14.79
CA THR A 148 -6.50 -3.46 15.33
C THR A 148 -7.19 -4.36 14.30
N GLY A 149 -6.83 -4.29 13.01
CA GLY A 149 -7.31 -5.20 11.97
C GLY A 149 -6.53 -6.50 11.84
N VAL A 150 -5.29 -6.57 12.33
CA VAL A 150 -4.38 -7.72 12.12
C VAL A 150 -4.14 -8.53 13.39
N PHE A 151 -5.08 -8.52 14.35
CA PHE A 151 -4.93 -9.17 15.65
C PHE A 151 -4.68 -10.69 15.57
N ARG A 152 -5.06 -11.36 14.47
CA ARG A 152 -4.74 -12.78 14.24
C ARG A 152 -3.23 -13.04 14.18
N ARG A 153 -2.48 -12.11 13.59
CA ARG A 153 -1.01 -12.18 13.45
C ARG A 153 -0.28 -11.33 14.49
N ARG A 154 -0.96 -10.32 15.03
CA ARG A 154 -0.46 -9.37 16.03
C ARG A 154 -1.41 -9.29 17.23
N PRO A 155 -1.53 -10.38 18.02
CA PRO A 155 -2.45 -10.41 19.16
C PRO A 155 -2.09 -9.37 20.22
N ASP A 156 -0.85 -8.89 20.24
CA ASP A 156 -0.37 -7.81 21.09
C ASP A 156 -0.98 -6.44 20.76
N ALA A 157 -1.50 -6.25 19.53
CA ALA A 157 -2.10 -4.98 19.11
C ALA A 157 -3.28 -4.56 20.00
N LEU A 158 -4.12 -5.52 20.41
CA LEU A 158 -5.28 -5.27 21.27
C LEU A 158 -4.89 -4.80 22.68
N TRP A 159 -3.72 -5.20 23.17
CA TRP A 159 -3.22 -4.83 24.49
C TRP A 159 -2.46 -3.50 24.51
N ARG A 160 -1.92 -3.10 23.37
CA ARG A 160 -1.20 -1.82 23.21
C ARG A 160 -2.13 -0.67 22.88
N TRP A 161 -3.33 -0.98 22.41
CA TRP A 161 -4.30 0.03 22.02
C TRP A 161 -4.78 0.82 23.25
N ASP A 162 -4.67 2.13 23.17
CA ASP A 162 -5.32 3.09 24.07
C ASP A 162 -5.57 4.42 23.33
N GLU A 163 -6.38 5.28 23.93
CA GLU A 163 -6.77 6.58 23.36
C GLU A 163 -5.56 7.50 23.10
N THR A 164 -4.50 7.40 23.91
CA THR A 164 -3.30 8.24 23.76
C THR A 164 -2.49 7.81 22.54
N MET A 165 -2.32 6.50 22.35
CA MET A 165 -1.68 5.91 21.17
C MET A 165 -2.49 6.23 19.91
N GLN A 166 -3.81 6.09 19.94
CA GLN A 166 -4.69 6.40 18.82
C GLN A 166 -4.59 7.89 18.42
N ALA A 167 -4.60 8.80 19.38
CA ALA A 167 -4.42 10.24 19.13
C ALA A 167 -3.05 10.56 18.51
N ALA A 168 -1.98 9.90 18.98
CA ALA A 168 -0.64 10.08 18.41
C ALA A 168 -0.57 9.57 16.96
N LEU A 169 -1.13 8.39 16.69
CA LEU A 169 -1.15 7.79 15.35
C LEU A 169 -1.96 8.63 14.37
N THR A 170 -3.18 9.04 14.73
CA THR A 170 -4.02 9.89 13.85
C THR A 170 -3.37 11.25 13.54
N GLY A 171 -2.54 11.77 14.46
CA GLY A 171 -1.68 12.92 14.24
C GLY A 171 -0.61 12.67 13.15
N VAL A 172 0.10 11.56 13.24
CA VAL A 172 1.09 11.12 12.24
C VAL A 172 0.44 10.87 10.88
N GLN A 173 -0.67 10.13 10.85
CA GLN A 173 -1.42 9.81 9.63
C GLN A 173 -1.87 11.08 8.91
N ARG A 174 -2.38 12.08 9.65
CA ARG A 174 -2.73 13.39 9.09
C ARG A 174 -1.52 14.08 8.45
N ALA A 175 -0.37 14.07 9.11
CA ALA A 175 0.83 14.72 8.60
C ALA A 175 1.33 14.06 7.30
N ILE A 176 1.34 12.71 7.26
CA ILE A 176 1.70 11.94 6.05
C ILE A 176 0.70 12.22 4.93
N LEU A 177 -0.60 12.17 5.22
CA LEU A 177 -1.64 12.35 4.21
C LEU A 177 -1.63 13.77 3.62
N ASN A 178 -1.33 14.78 4.43
CA ASN A 178 -1.11 16.15 3.95
C ASN A 178 0.11 16.25 3.02
N ASN A 179 1.20 15.55 3.32
CA ASN A 179 2.34 15.51 2.41
C ASN A 179 2.03 14.75 1.13
N ALA A 180 1.29 13.65 1.24
CA ALA A 180 0.84 12.84 0.12
C ALA A 180 0.00 13.67 -0.87
N ALA A 181 -0.90 14.51 -0.37
CA ALA A 181 -1.66 15.45 -1.20
C ALA A 181 -0.78 16.45 -1.97
N ARG A 182 0.25 16.99 -1.31
CA ARG A 182 1.21 17.91 -1.95
C ARG A 182 2.02 17.22 -3.05
N LEU A 183 2.37 15.95 -2.84
CA LEU A 183 3.16 15.14 -3.78
C LEU A 183 2.35 14.63 -4.97
N CYS A 184 1.02 14.52 -4.85
CA CYS A 184 0.15 14.00 -5.90
C CYS A 184 -0.06 15.03 -7.01
N ASN A 185 0.19 14.67 -8.27
CA ASN A 185 -0.04 15.55 -9.43
C ASN A 185 -1.53 15.87 -9.59
N PRO A 186 -1.90 17.02 -10.18
CA PRO A 186 -3.25 17.21 -10.70
C PRO A 186 -3.60 16.11 -11.71
N GLY A 187 -4.73 15.43 -11.53
CA GLY A 187 -5.11 14.23 -12.28
C GLY A 187 -4.57 12.91 -11.71
N GLY A 188 -3.61 12.97 -10.79
CA GLY A 188 -3.04 11.81 -10.10
C GLY A 188 -3.98 11.24 -9.03
N VAL A 189 -3.57 10.09 -8.50
CA VAL A 189 -4.30 9.36 -7.47
C VAL A 189 -3.49 9.16 -6.20
N LEU A 190 -4.20 9.21 -5.09
CA LEU A 190 -3.68 8.98 -3.74
C LEU A 190 -4.45 7.80 -3.15
N LEU A 191 -3.73 6.71 -2.83
CA LEU A 191 -4.28 5.54 -2.15
C LEU A 191 -3.82 5.57 -0.70
N TYR A 192 -4.74 5.93 0.19
CA TYR A 192 -4.56 5.84 1.63
C TYR A 192 -4.96 4.46 2.13
N SER A 193 -4.17 3.86 3.02
CA SER A 193 -4.52 2.57 3.61
C SER A 193 -4.04 2.42 5.04
N THR A 194 -4.77 1.59 5.79
CA THR A 194 -4.40 1.16 7.14
C THR A 194 -4.70 -0.33 7.30
N CYS A 195 -4.15 -0.95 8.34
CA CYS A 195 -4.61 -2.25 8.86
C CYS A 195 -5.28 -2.11 10.23
N SER A 196 -6.04 -1.02 10.41
CA SER A 196 -6.82 -0.69 11.59
C SER A 196 -8.33 -0.82 11.32
N LEU A 197 -9.10 -1.16 12.36
CA LEU A 197 -10.56 -1.13 12.34
C LEU A 197 -11.15 0.18 12.89
N GLU A 198 -10.30 1.07 13.42
CA GLU A 198 -10.73 2.28 14.12
C GLU A 198 -11.23 3.36 13.13
N PRO A 199 -12.46 3.90 13.32
CA PRO A 199 -13.00 4.96 12.46
C PRO A 199 -12.13 6.21 12.37
N GLU A 200 -11.45 6.57 13.46
CA GLU A 200 -10.58 7.75 13.61
C GLU A 200 -9.37 7.69 12.66
N GLU A 201 -8.89 6.47 12.40
CA GLU A 201 -7.79 6.16 11.48
C GLU A 201 -8.30 5.95 10.04
N ASN A 202 -9.61 5.81 9.84
CA ASN A 202 -10.20 5.37 8.57
C ASN A 202 -11.18 6.41 7.99
N GLN A 203 -12.48 6.22 8.19
CA GLN A 203 -13.53 7.03 7.58
C GLN A 203 -13.49 8.48 8.08
N GLU A 204 -13.23 8.70 9.37
CA GLU A 204 -13.12 10.05 9.92
C GLU A 204 -11.86 10.76 9.41
N ARG A 205 -10.78 10.01 9.18
CA ARG A 205 -9.57 10.56 8.54
C ARG A 205 -9.81 10.94 7.09
N THR A 206 -10.51 10.09 6.37
CA THR A 206 -10.93 10.34 4.99
C THR A 206 -11.81 11.59 4.90
N ALA A 207 -12.80 11.73 5.79
CA ALA A 207 -13.67 12.90 5.83
C ALA A 207 -12.90 14.19 6.18
N ALA A 208 -12.03 14.14 7.19
CA ALA A 208 -11.20 15.29 7.57
C ALA A 208 -10.23 15.72 6.46
N PHE A 209 -9.68 14.75 5.71
CA PHE A 209 -8.83 15.01 4.56
C PHE A 209 -9.57 15.75 3.45
N LEU A 210 -10.75 15.27 3.04
CA LEU A 210 -11.56 15.90 2.00
C LEU A 210 -12.04 17.30 2.39
N ALA A 211 -12.28 17.55 3.68
CA ALA A 211 -12.63 18.88 4.18
C ALA A 211 -11.44 19.87 4.09
N ALA A 212 -10.20 19.38 4.20
CA ALA A 212 -8.99 20.20 4.16
C ALA A 212 -8.39 20.38 2.76
N HIS A 213 -8.64 19.43 1.84
CA HIS A 213 -8.07 19.39 0.49
C HIS A 213 -9.18 19.34 -0.55
N SER A 214 -9.78 20.50 -0.84
CA SER A 214 -10.94 20.61 -1.74
C SER A 214 -10.64 20.24 -3.19
N GLU A 215 -9.37 20.16 -3.57
CA GLU A 215 -8.97 19.68 -4.89
C GLU A 215 -9.00 18.15 -5.02
N PHE A 216 -9.27 17.41 -3.96
CA PHE A 216 -9.41 15.95 -4.00
C PHE A 216 -10.88 15.53 -3.96
N ARG A 217 -11.19 14.48 -4.73
CA ARG A 217 -12.45 13.75 -4.63
C ARG A 217 -12.18 12.32 -4.21
N LEU A 218 -13.10 11.76 -3.41
CA LEU A 218 -13.10 10.35 -3.10
C LEU A 218 -13.67 9.57 -4.29
N LEU A 219 -12.89 8.62 -4.81
CA LEU A 219 -13.39 7.66 -5.82
C LEU A 219 -14.07 6.49 -5.12
N ASN A 220 -13.44 5.94 -4.08
CA ASN A 220 -13.97 4.82 -3.32
C ASN A 220 -13.29 4.73 -1.95
N GLN A 221 -13.98 4.20 -0.95
CA GLN A 221 -13.38 3.74 0.31
C GLN A 221 -14.05 2.44 0.76
N HIS A 222 -13.30 1.57 1.42
CA HIS A 222 -13.84 0.32 1.94
C HIS A 222 -13.06 -0.17 3.16
N LEU A 223 -13.79 -0.74 4.12
CA LEU A 223 -13.24 -1.45 5.27
C LEU A 223 -13.50 -2.94 5.08
N TRP A 224 -12.44 -3.71 4.87
CA TRP A 224 -12.48 -5.16 4.89
C TRP A 224 -12.29 -5.62 6.33
N LEU A 225 -13.30 -6.28 6.88
CA LEU A 225 -13.21 -6.90 8.21
C LEU A 225 -12.41 -8.21 8.11
N PRO A 226 -11.62 -8.57 9.14
CA PRO A 226 -10.91 -9.84 9.14
C PRO A 226 -11.89 -11.00 9.15
N ASP A 227 -11.59 -12.02 8.36
CA ASP A 227 -12.30 -13.30 8.36
C ASP A 227 -11.31 -14.47 8.44
N ALA A 228 -11.71 -15.69 8.08
CA ALA A 228 -10.81 -16.85 8.11
C ALA A 228 -9.68 -16.78 7.06
N SER A 229 -9.89 -16.06 5.96
CA SER A 229 -9.02 -16.00 4.79
C SER A 229 -8.04 -14.82 4.78
N HIS A 230 -8.35 -13.72 5.45
CA HIS A 230 -7.49 -12.54 5.49
C HIS A 230 -7.65 -11.70 6.77
N ASP A 231 -6.69 -10.79 7.01
CA ASP A 231 -6.75 -9.81 8.09
C ASP A 231 -7.60 -8.58 7.70
N GLY A 232 -7.87 -7.70 8.66
CA GLY A 232 -8.59 -6.45 8.44
C GLY A 232 -7.73 -5.39 7.76
N THR A 233 -8.31 -4.66 6.81
CA THR A 233 -7.66 -3.51 6.17
C THR A 233 -8.68 -2.46 5.75
N PHE A 234 -8.24 -1.21 5.68
CA PHE A 234 -9.01 -0.11 5.13
C PHE A 234 -8.26 0.49 3.95
N GLY A 235 -9.00 0.88 2.91
CA GLY A 235 -8.48 1.61 1.77
C GLY A 235 -9.38 2.78 1.40
N ALA A 236 -8.79 3.93 1.09
CA ALA A 236 -9.48 5.08 0.49
C ALA A 236 -8.69 5.57 -0.72
N LEU A 237 -9.33 5.58 -1.88
CA LEU A 237 -8.75 6.04 -3.13
C LEU A 237 -9.29 7.43 -3.46
N PHE A 238 -8.37 8.38 -3.58
CA PHE A 238 -8.66 9.75 -3.94
C PHE A 238 -8.09 10.06 -5.33
N CYS A 239 -8.74 10.97 -6.04
CA CYS A 239 -8.24 11.56 -7.26
C CYS A 239 -8.09 13.06 -7.06
N ARG A 240 -6.92 13.61 -7.38
CA ARG A 240 -6.69 15.05 -7.41
C ARG A 240 -7.27 15.61 -8.70
N GLN A 241 -8.17 16.60 -8.61
CA GLN A 241 -8.76 17.22 -9.78
C GLN A 241 -7.70 17.97 -10.60
N GLY A 242 -7.79 17.89 -11.92
CA GLY A 242 -6.94 18.65 -12.83
C GLY A 242 -7.21 20.16 -12.71
N ARG A 243 -6.20 20.98 -13.02
CA ARG A 243 -6.34 22.45 -13.13
C ARG A 243 -7.30 22.77 -14.30
N GLY A 244 -8.61 22.75 -14.04
CA GLY A 244 -9.66 22.95 -15.04
C GLY A 244 -11.01 22.32 -14.72
N GLN A 245 -11.11 21.50 -13.66
CA GLN A 245 -12.37 20.84 -13.24
C GLN A 245 -12.95 21.35 -11.91
N LEU A 246 -12.44 22.46 -11.39
CA LEU A 246 -13.06 23.17 -10.27
C LEU A 246 -14.27 23.96 -10.80
N SER A 247 -15.43 23.30 -10.87
CA SER A 247 -16.73 23.93 -11.11
C SER A 247 -17.42 24.26 -9.79
#